data_AF-A0A9E3N2W5-F1
#
_entry.id   AF-A0A9E3N2W5-F1
#
_cell.length_a   1.000
_cell.length_b   1.000
_cell.length_c   1.000
_cell.angle_alpha   90.00
_cell.angle_beta   90.00
_cell.angle_gamma   90.00
#
_symmetry.space_group_name_H-M   'P 1'
#
loop_
_entity.id
_entity.type
_entity.pdbx_description
1 polymer ?
#
loop_
_entity_poly.entity_id
_entity_poly.type
_entity_poly.pdbx_seq_one_letter_code
_entity_poly.pdbx_strand_id
1 'polypeptide(L)'
;HLQHARIERSPTSPTVVDTFLELGAEVAAGVKQQLEADARRFGGLRLLDGRFMVIQQAMGVPKSRGAEAAAFLAAFIEEMKESGFVAGALARHGIEGASVAPAAAGQARP
;
A
#
# COMPACT_ATOMS: atom_id res chain seq x y z
N HIS A 1 7.59 -8.89 16.35
CA HIS A 1 7.25 -10.27 16.77
C HIS A 1 5.91 -10.23 17.49
N LEU A 2 4.90 -10.96 17.01
CA LEU A 2 3.65 -11.15 17.75
C LEU A 2 3.93 -12.17 18.86
N GLN A 3 3.76 -11.77 20.12
CA GLN A 3 4.07 -12.62 21.29
C GLN A 3 2.82 -13.26 21.89
N HIS A 4 1.64 -12.68 21.64
CA HIS A 4 0.36 -13.11 22.24
C HIS A 4 -0.78 -13.26 21.24
N ALA A 5 -0.49 -13.22 19.94
CA ALA A 5 -1.52 -13.30 18.90
C ALA A 5 -1.24 -14.47 17.96
N ARG A 6 -2.31 -15.17 17.59
CA ARG A 6 -2.30 -16.19 16.54
C ARG A 6 -2.61 -15.54 15.19
N ILE A 7 -1.80 -15.84 14.18
CA ILE A 7 -2.04 -15.36 12.82
C ILE A 7 -2.87 -16.41 12.08
N GLU A 8 -4.13 -16.10 11.82
CA GLU A 8 -4.94 -16.83 10.86
C GLU A 8 -4.77 -16.22 9.46
N ARG A 9 -4.63 -17.05 8.43
CA ARG A 9 -4.39 -16.59 7.06
C ARG A 9 -5.63 -16.85 6.21
N SER A 10 -6.22 -15.79 5.66
CA SER A 10 -7.24 -15.91 4.64
C SER A 10 -6.60 -16.33 3.30
N PRO A 11 -7.30 -17.12 2.45
CA PRO A 11 -6.77 -17.55 1.16
C PRO A 11 -6.43 -16.40 0.21
N THR A 12 -7.21 -15.32 0.24
CA THR A 12 -7.05 -14.15 -0.65
C THR A 12 -7.38 -12.85 0.09
N SER A 13 -6.95 -11.70 -0.46
CA SER A 13 -7.26 -10.40 0.16
C SER A 13 -8.76 -10.07 0.23
N PRO A 14 -9.59 -10.38 -0.79
CA PRO A 14 -11.04 -10.14 -0.71
C PRO A 14 -11.76 -10.97 0.35
N THR A 15 -11.22 -12.14 0.70
CA THR A 15 -11.86 -13.07 1.66
C THR A 15 -11.50 -12.78 3.12
N VAL A 16 -10.71 -11.74 3.40
CA VAL A 16 -10.19 -11.46 4.76
C VAL A 16 -11.31 -11.22 5.77
N VAL A 17 -12.32 -10.40 5.42
CA VAL A 17 -13.40 -10.07 6.36
C VAL A 17 -14.37 -11.24 6.52
N ASP A 18 -14.66 -11.97 5.44
CA ASP A 18 -15.44 -13.22 5.52
C ASP A 18 -14.76 -14.21 6.49
N THR A 19 -13.47 -14.50 6.31
CA THR A 19 -12.71 -15.40 7.20
C THR A 19 -12.66 -14.89 8.65
N PHE A 20 -12.51 -13.58 8.83
CA PHE A 20 -12.51 -12.96 10.16
C PHE A 20 -13.84 -13.19 10.90
N LEU A 21 -14.97 -13.02 10.21
CA LEU A 21 -16.30 -13.25 10.77
C LEU A 21 -16.56 -14.74 11.02
N GLU A 22 -16.22 -15.61 10.07
CA GLU A 22 -16.39 -17.07 10.18
C GLU A 22 -15.61 -17.67 11.36
N LEU A 23 -14.37 -17.20 11.57
CA LEU A 23 -13.51 -17.69 12.65
C LEU A 23 -13.81 -17.03 14.01
N GLY A 24 -14.66 -16.00 14.04
CA GLY A 24 -14.88 -15.19 15.25
C GLY A 24 -13.59 -14.56 15.77
N ALA A 25 -12.70 -14.15 14.87
CA ALA A 25 -11.43 -13.55 15.23
C ALA A 25 -11.64 -12.14 15.84
N GLU A 26 -10.65 -11.65 16.60
CA GLU A 26 -10.74 -10.35 17.27
C GLU A 26 -10.42 -9.17 16.34
N VAL A 27 -9.54 -9.39 15.35
CA VAL A 27 -9.08 -8.35 14.41
C VAL A 27 -8.74 -8.94 13.05
N ALA A 28 -9.03 -8.18 11.99
CA ALA A 28 -8.65 -8.48 10.62
C ALA A 28 -7.64 -7.45 10.10
N ALA A 29 -6.73 -7.88 9.23
CA ALA A 29 -5.75 -7.02 8.58
C ALA A 29 -5.75 -7.27 7.07
N GLY A 30 -5.84 -6.18 6.29
CA GLY A 30 -5.97 -6.24 4.84
C GLY A 30 -5.74 -4.88 4.20
N VAL A 31 -5.90 -4.81 2.88
CA VAL A 31 -5.80 -3.54 2.15
C VAL A 31 -6.94 -2.63 2.57
N LYS A 32 -6.63 -1.38 2.93
CA LYS A 32 -7.59 -0.42 3.50
C LYS A 32 -8.89 -0.33 2.71
N GLN A 33 -8.81 -0.21 1.39
CA GLN A 33 -9.99 -0.06 0.52
C GLN A 33 -10.92 -1.27 0.57
N GLN A 34 -10.33 -2.48 0.60
CA GLN A 34 -11.09 -3.72 0.73
C GLN A 34 -11.80 -3.76 2.08
N LEU A 35 -11.08 -3.43 3.16
CA LEU A 35 -11.66 -3.38 4.51
C LEU A 35 -12.77 -2.32 4.62
N GLU A 36 -12.62 -1.15 3.98
CA GLU A 36 -13.65 -0.11 3.93
C GLU A 36 -14.90 -0.58 3.18
N ALA A 37 -14.71 -1.30 2.07
CA ALA A 37 -15.82 -1.88 1.31
C ALA A 37 -16.55 -2.95 2.11
N ASP A 38 -15.81 -3.85 2.76
CA ASP A 38 -16.36 -4.92 3.58
C ASP A 38 -17.04 -4.39 4.85
N ALA A 39 -16.48 -3.36 5.50
CA ALA A 39 -17.12 -2.72 6.64
C ALA A 39 -18.49 -2.12 6.27
N ARG A 40 -18.61 -1.54 5.06
CA ARG A 40 -19.91 -1.09 4.52
C ARG A 40 -20.83 -2.27 4.18
N ARG A 41 -20.29 -3.36 3.64
CA ARG A 41 -21.05 -4.56 3.24
C ARG A 41 -21.67 -5.29 4.43
N PHE A 42 -20.89 -5.52 5.49
CA PHE A 42 -21.33 -6.30 6.66
C PHE A 42 -22.03 -5.46 7.73
N GLY A 43 -21.66 -4.17 7.85
CA GLY A 43 -22.12 -3.33 8.95
C GLY A 43 -21.59 -3.79 10.32
N GLY A 44 -21.70 -2.94 11.34
CA GLY A 44 -21.25 -3.27 12.71
C GLY A 44 -19.73 -3.39 12.89
N LEU A 45 -18.95 -3.24 11.82
CA LEU A 45 -17.49 -3.22 11.83
C LEU A 45 -16.97 -1.79 11.87
N ARG A 46 -15.82 -1.59 12.52
CA ARG A 46 -15.08 -0.33 12.49
C ARG A 46 -13.66 -0.57 12.01
N LEU A 47 -13.13 0.35 11.21
CA LEU A 47 -11.71 0.37 10.90
C LEU A 47 -10.95 1.02 12.06
N LEU A 48 -9.77 0.49 12.37
CA LEU A 48 -8.85 1.12 13.29
C LEU A 48 -8.13 2.26 12.58
N ASP A 49 -7.95 3.38 13.27
CA ASP A 49 -7.21 4.52 12.74
C ASP A 49 -5.75 4.17 12.46
N GLY A 50 -5.18 4.87 11.48
CA GLY A 50 -3.79 4.70 11.08
C GLY A 50 -3.56 3.50 10.17
N ARG A 51 -2.33 2.99 10.22
CA ARG A 51 -1.85 1.86 9.42
C ARG A 51 -0.66 1.25 10.12
N PHE A 52 -0.61 -0.08 10.19
CA PHE A 52 0.56 -0.78 10.73
C PHE A 52 1.61 -1.09 9.65
N MET A 53 1.27 -0.91 8.36
CA MET A 53 2.17 -1.15 7.24
C MET A 53 1.86 -0.22 6.06
N VAL A 54 2.90 0.09 5.27
CA VAL A 54 2.82 0.84 4.01
C VAL A 54 3.67 0.10 2.99
N ILE A 55 3.11 -0.15 1.80
CA ILE A 55 3.87 -0.72 0.68
C ILE A 55 4.28 0.44 -0.23
N GLN A 56 5.55 0.84 -0.15
CA GLN A 56 6.10 1.83 -1.06
C GLN A 56 6.44 1.18 -2.40
N GLN A 57 5.96 1.77 -3.49
CA GLN A 57 6.33 1.37 -4.84
C GLN A 57 7.58 2.14 -5.28
N ALA A 58 8.47 1.49 -6.04
CA ALA A 58 9.72 2.08 -6.48
C ALA A 58 10.06 1.62 -7.91
N MET A 59 10.79 2.47 -8.63
CA MET A 59 11.46 2.05 -9.87
C MET A 59 12.78 1.37 -9.52
N GLY A 60 13.02 0.19 -10.10
CA GLY A 60 14.24 -0.59 -9.86
C GLY A 60 15.02 -0.84 -11.14
N VAL A 61 16.35 -0.86 -11.03
CA VAL A 61 17.26 -1.24 -12.11
C VAL A 61 18.26 -2.30 -11.60
N PRO A 62 18.68 -3.29 -12.42
CA PRO A 62 19.69 -4.25 -12.00
C PRO A 62 21.02 -3.55 -11.66
N LYS A 63 21.68 -4.02 -10.59
CA LYS A 63 22.97 -3.45 -10.14
C LYS A 63 24.06 -3.50 -11.21
N SER A 64 24.02 -4.49 -12.10
CA SER A 64 24.97 -4.64 -13.22
C SER A 64 24.91 -3.51 -14.24
N ARG A 65 23.87 -2.67 -14.22
CA ARG A 65 23.74 -1.49 -15.10
C ARG A 65 24.53 -0.28 -14.62
N GLY A 66 25.12 -0.34 -13.41
CA GLY A 66 25.97 0.71 -12.88
C GLY A 66 25.22 1.90 -12.26
N ALA A 67 26.01 2.81 -11.67
CA ALA A 67 25.48 3.95 -10.92
C ALA A 67 24.75 4.98 -11.81
N GLU A 68 25.19 5.16 -13.06
CA GLU A 68 24.59 6.10 -14.00
C GLU A 68 23.15 5.74 -14.34
N ALA A 69 22.87 4.45 -14.59
CA ALA A 69 21.52 3.97 -14.86
C ALA A 69 20.58 4.17 -13.65
N ALA A 70 21.10 3.93 -12.43
CA ALA A 70 20.33 4.17 -11.21
C ALA A 70 20.07 5.66 -10.99
N ALA A 71 21.05 6.52 -11.24
CA ALA A 71 20.91 7.97 -11.12
C ALA A 71 19.91 8.53 -12.13
N PHE A 72 19.95 8.05 -13.38
CA PHE A 72 18.97 8.40 -14.41
C PHE A 72 17.56 8.01 -13.98
N LEU A 73 17.38 6.76 -13.51
CA LEU A 73 16.07 6.28 -13.07
C LEU A 73 15.50 7.07 -11.89
N ALA A 74 16.37 7.46 -10.95
CA ALA A 74 16.00 8.33 -9.84
C ALA A 74 15.58 9.73 -10.31
N ALA A 75 16.35 10.37 -11.20
CA ALA A 75 15.99 11.68 -11.75
C ALA A 75 14.66 11.63 -12.53
N PHE A 76 14.48 10.61 -13.36
CA PHE A 76 13.26 10.39 -14.14
C PHE A 76 12.02 10.28 -13.24
N ILE A 77 12.05 9.47 -12.18
CA ILE A 77 10.88 9.33 -11.31
C ILE A 77 10.58 10.62 -10.54
N GLU A 78 11.59 11.40 -10.15
CA GLU A 78 11.35 12.71 -9.53
C GLU A 78 10.63 13.66 -10.51
N GLU A 79 11.09 13.75 -11.76
CA GLU A 79 10.45 14.56 -12.81
C GLU A 79 9.00 14.12 -13.06
N MET A 80 8.73 12.81 -13.11
CA MET A 80 7.37 12.29 -13.34
C MET A 80 6.43 12.55 -12.16
N LYS A 81 6.96 12.63 -10.94
CA LYS A 81 6.18 13.05 -9.76
C LYS A 81 5.92 14.55 -9.80
N GLU A 82 6.94 15.36 -10.06
CA GLU A 82 6.87 16.83 -10.06
C GLU A 82 5.97 17.37 -11.17
N SER A 83 6.08 16.81 -12.38
CA SER A 83 5.24 17.18 -13.54
C SER A 83 3.76 16.82 -13.37
N GLY A 84 3.39 16.08 -12.32
CA GLY A 84 2.04 15.56 -12.13
C GLY A 84 1.69 14.38 -13.04
N PHE A 85 2.64 13.87 -13.84
CA PHE A 85 2.40 12.73 -14.71
C PHE A 85 1.90 11.51 -13.94
N VAL A 86 2.55 11.16 -12.82
CA VAL A 86 2.16 10.01 -11.98
C VAL A 86 0.76 10.23 -11.40
N ALA A 87 0.46 11.41 -10.85
CA ALA A 87 -0.85 11.73 -10.32
C ALA A 87 -1.93 11.60 -11.41
N GLY A 88 -1.66 12.13 -12.60
CA GLY A 88 -2.56 12.02 -13.75
C GLY A 88 -2.74 10.57 -14.21
N ALA A 89 -1.69 9.75 -14.20
CA ALA A 89 -1.79 8.33 -14.55
C ALA A 89 -2.66 7.56 -13.56
N LEU A 90 -2.47 7.76 -12.25
CA LEU A 90 -3.32 7.16 -11.21
C LEU A 90 -4.79 7.51 -11.43
N ALA A 91 -5.09 8.79 -11.65
CA ALA A 91 -6.45 9.26 -11.89
C ALA A 91 -7.05 8.67 -13.19
N ARG A 92 -6.32 8.70 -14.31
CA ARG A 92 -6.78 8.16 -15.60
C ARG A 92 -7.11 6.68 -15.55
N HIS A 93 -6.40 5.92 -14.73
CA HIS A 93 -6.59 4.48 -14.59
C HIS A 93 -7.50 4.09 -13.41
N GLY A 94 -8.11 5.07 -12.71
CA GLY A 94 -8.98 4.80 -11.58
C GLY A 94 -8.26 4.10 -10.42
N ILE A 95 -6.96 4.35 -10.25
CA ILE A 95 -6.20 3.76 -9.15
C ILE A 95 -6.53 4.50 -7.87
N GLU A 96 -7.38 3.88 -7.07
CA GLU A 96 -7.70 4.36 -5.73
C GLU A 96 -6.66 3.84 -4.71
N GLY A 97 -6.50 4.54 -3.58
CA GLY A 97 -5.69 4.07 -2.45
C GLY A 97 -4.18 4.19 -2.60
N ALA A 98 -3.68 4.58 -3.77
CA ALA A 98 -2.29 4.98 -3.98
C ALA A 98 -2.16 6.50 -3.96
N SER A 99 -1.02 6.99 -3.46
CA SER A 99 -0.67 8.42 -3.47
C SER A 99 0.71 8.60 -4.10
N VAL A 100 0.92 9.73 -4.75
CA VAL A 100 2.26 10.11 -5.24
C VAL A 100 3.18 10.33 -4.04
N ALA A 101 4.36 9.71 -4.07
CA ALA A 101 5.36 9.89 -3.01
C ALA A 101 5.87 11.35 -3.01
N PRO A 102 6.23 11.90 -1.84
CA PRO A 102 6.86 13.22 -1.79
C PRO A 102 8.21 13.22 -2.53
N ALA A 103 8.70 14.42 -2.86
CA ALA A 103 10.04 14.59 -3.42
C ALA A 103 11.09 13.93 -2.52
N ALA A 104 12.13 13.34 -3.11
CA ALA A 104 13.15 12.61 -2.37
C ALA A 104 13.85 13.47 -1.28
N ALA A 105 13.97 14.79 -1.48
CA ALA A 105 14.53 15.71 -0.48
C ALA A 105 13.65 15.88 0.78
N GLY A 106 12.36 15.59 0.68
CA GLY A 106 11.41 15.63 1.80
C GLY A 106 11.26 14.30 2.54
N GLN A 107 11.93 13.24 2.08
CA GLN A 107 11.89 11.93 2.72
C GLN A 107 13.03 11.82 3.73
N ALA A 108 12.72 12.04 5.01
CA ALA A 108 13.62 11.63 6.08
C ALA A 108 13.88 10.12 5.94
N ARG A 109 15.15 9.73 5.82
CA ARG A 109 15.53 8.31 5.87
C ARG A 109 15.10 7.77 7.24
N PRO A 110 14.34 6.66 7.30
CA PRO A 110 14.05 5.99 8.57
C PRO A 110 15.32 5.44 9.21
#